data_AF-I8WQL3-F1
#
_entry.id   AF-I8WQL3-F1
#
_cell.length_a   1.000
_cell.length_b   1.000
_cell.length_c   1.000
_cell.angle_alpha   90.00
_cell.angle_beta   90.00
_cell.angle_gamma   90.00
#
_symmetry.space_group_name_H-M   'P 1'
#
loop_
_entity.id
_entity.type
_entity.pdbx_description
1 polymer ?
#
loop_
_entity_poly.entity_id
_entity_poly.type
_entity_poly.pdbx_seq_one_letter_code
_entity_poly.pdbx_strand_id
1 'polypeptide(L)'
;LVHYKILIFCKFTLLKPYKQLYYNILIYRTPLKSNIADIYGGICTEKYYDRALSIVDKSISDNKQYIFFSDDPDYVREHYSIPNIIIVDWNNGEDSFMDMYLMSKCKYMILANSTFSYWSAMFNKTKRMVICPSKWNNLNFPDITQSEWIQIEM
;
A
#
# COMPACT_ATOMS: atom_id res chain seq x y z
N LEU A 1 3.16 -23.35 -16.58
CA LEU A 1 2.35 -22.65 -15.55
C LEU A 1 2.82 -22.91 -14.12
N VAL A 2 2.98 -24.15 -13.66
CA VAL A 2 3.45 -24.47 -12.28
C VAL A 2 4.91 -24.03 -12.02
N HIS A 3 5.80 -24.17 -13.00
CA HIS A 3 7.22 -23.78 -12.87
C HIS A 3 7.46 -22.27 -12.68
N TYR A 4 6.65 -21.40 -13.31
CA TYR A 4 6.79 -19.94 -13.18
C TYR A 4 6.34 -19.43 -11.81
N LYS A 5 5.26 -20.00 -11.25
CA LYS A 5 4.79 -19.65 -9.90
C LYS A 5 5.77 -20.08 -8.81
N ILE A 6 6.48 -21.21 -9.01
CA ILE A 6 7.56 -21.66 -8.12
C ILE A 6 8.79 -20.74 -8.23
N LEU A 7 9.16 -20.26 -9.42
CA LEU A 7 10.30 -19.33 -9.60
C LEU A 7 10.07 -17.97 -8.94
N ILE A 8 8.85 -17.43 -8.99
CA ILE A 8 8.48 -16.20 -8.27
C ILE A 8 8.51 -16.44 -6.77
N PHE A 9 7.89 -17.53 -6.29
CA PHE A 9 7.93 -17.92 -4.87
C PHE A 9 9.37 -18.12 -4.37
N CYS A 10 10.23 -18.75 -5.17
CA CYS A 10 11.64 -18.97 -4.88
C CYS A 10 12.47 -17.69 -4.92
N LYS A 11 12.20 -16.73 -5.83
CA LYS A 11 12.80 -15.38 -5.77
C LYS A 11 12.47 -14.71 -4.42
N PHE A 12 11.25 -14.85 -3.92
CA PHE A 12 10.83 -14.22 -2.66
C PHE A 12 11.32 -14.94 -1.39
N THR A 13 11.41 -16.27 -1.37
CA THR A 13 11.80 -17.03 -0.15
C THR A 13 13.29 -17.35 -0.05
N LEU A 14 14.03 -17.43 -1.17
CA LEU A 14 15.45 -17.85 -1.18
C LEU A 14 16.46 -16.70 -1.27
N LEU A 15 16.03 -15.48 -1.57
CA LEU A 15 16.93 -14.33 -1.54
C LEU A 15 17.18 -13.92 -0.07
N LYS A 16 18.33 -14.34 0.48
CA LYS A 16 18.85 -13.91 1.79
C LYS A 16 18.68 -12.41 2.14
N PRO A 17 18.79 -11.43 1.21
CA PRO A 17 18.51 -10.03 1.55
C PRO A 17 17.05 -9.72 1.96
N TYR A 18 16.09 -10.58 1.60
CA TYR A 18 14.68 -10.45 1.97
C TYR A 18 14.31 -11.26 3.22
N LYS A 19 15.28 -11.90 3.91
CA LYS A 19 15.05 -12.39 5.27
C LYS A 19 15.01 -11.27 6.32
N GLN A 20 15.38 -10.04 5.93
CA GLN A 20 15.40 -8.87 6.79
C GLN A 20 14.22 -7.92 6.50
N LEU A 21 13.02 -8.46 6.29
CA LEU A 21 11.76 -7.71 6.07
C LEU A 21 11.19 -7.12 7.38
N TYR A 22 12.01 -6.43 8.17
CA TYR A 22 11.57 -6.03 9.51
C TYR A 22 10.60 -4.83 9.52
N TYR A 23 10.51 -4.05 8.44
CA TYR A 23 9.73 -2.80 8.40
C TYR A 23 9.25 -2.43 6.99
N ASN A 24 8.50 -3.32 6.32
CA ASN A 24 7.90 -2.97 5.02
C ASN A 24 6.71 -2.04 5.20
N ILE A 25 6.73 -0.97 4.41
CA ILE A 25 5.69 0.06 4.37
C ILE A 25 4.98 -0.05 3.03
N LEU A 26 3.72 -0.46 3.08
CA LEU A 26 2.86 -0.49 1.91
C LEU A 26 2.34 0.90 1.60
N ILE A 27 2.44 1.31 0.35
CA ILE A 27 1.75 2.50 -0.14
C ILE A 27 0.96 2.08 -1.37
N TYR A 28 -0.36 2.08 -1.25
CA TYR A 28 -1.24 1.93 -2.41
C TYR A 28 -1.65 3.32 -2.87
N ARG A 29 -1.41 3.64 -4.15
CA ARG A 29 -1.75 4.93 -4.73
C ARG A 29 -2.19 4.79 -6.17
N THR A 30 -3.30 5.41 -6.53
CA THR A 30 -3.75 5.54 -7.92
C THR A 30 -4.09 7.01 -8.17
N PRO A 31 -3.52 7.65 -9.19
CA PRO A 31 -3.93 8.99 -9.58
C PRO A 31 -5.43 9.05 -9.87
N LEU A 32 -6.10 10.08 -9.37
CA LEU A 32 -7.53 10.25 -9.58
C LEU A 32 -7.82 10.52 -11.06
N LYS A 33 -8.68 9.70 -11.66
CA LYS A 33 -9.19 9.93 -13.02
C LYS A 33 -10.31 10.99 -12.96
N SER A 34 -10.32 11.91 -13.93
CA SER A 34 -11.23 13.07 -13.94
C SER A 34 -12.71 12.72 -13.92
N ASN A 35 -13.09 11.58 -14.50
CA ASN A 35 -14.47 11.12 -14.62
C ASN A 35 -15.10 10.58 -13.32
N ILE A 36 -14.32 10.45 -12.25
CA ILE A 36 -14.79 9.95 -10.94
C ILE A 36 -14.47 10.93 -9.80
N ALA A 37 -14.12 12.18 -10.14
CA ALA A 37 -13.71 13.19 -9.17
C ALA A 37 -14.81 13.57 -8.18
N ASP A 38 -16.09 13.55 -8.59
CA ASP A 38 -17.19 13.80 -7.66
C ASP A 38 -17.26 12.74 -6.56
N ILE A 39 -16.91 11.49 -6.87
CA ILE A 39 -16.98 10.35 -5.95
C ILE A 39 -15.70 10.21 -5.11
N TYR A 40 -14.52 10.40 -5.70
CA TYR A 40 -13.25 10.09 -5.03
C TYR A 40 -12.30 11.30 -4.92
N GLY A 41 -12.70 12.46 -5.41
CA GLY A 41 -11.89 13.67 -5.38
C GLY A 41 -11.71 14.24 -3.99
N GLY A 42 -10.54 14.85 -3.77
CA GLY A 42 -10.15 15.39 -2.47
C GLY A 42 -9.80 14.33 -1.41
N ILE A 43 -9.83 13.05 -1.77
CA ILE A 43 -9.46 11.93 -0.90
C ILE A 43 -8.08 11.42 -1.31
N CYS A 44 -7.28 10.93 -0.35
CA CYS A 44 -5.93 10.38 -0.59
C CYS A 44 -5.06 11.33 -1.45
N THR A 45 -5.10 12.61 -1.10
CA THR A 45 -4.31 13.66 -1.77
C THR A 45 -2.81 13.54 -1.45
N GLU A 46 -1.98 14.38 -2.07
CA GLU A 46 -0.57 14.49 -1.68
C GLU A 46 -0.40 14.72 -0.18
N LYS A 47 -1.17 15.66 0.37
CA LYS A 47 -1.15 16.00 1.79
C LYS A 47 -1.47 14.79 2.68
N TYR A 48 -2.36 13.92 2.23
CA TYR A 48 -2.65 12.67 2.91
C TYR A 48 -1.42 11.76 2.94
N TYR A 49 -0.79 11.51 1.78
CA TYR A 49 0.38 10.64 1.70
C TYR A 49 1.59 11.22 2.44
N ASP A 50 1.83 12.53 2.35
CA ASP A 50 2.92 13.22 3.07
C ASP A 50 2.75 13.07 4.59
N ARG A 51 1.52 13.26 5.08
CA ARG A 51 1.21 13.08 6.51
C ARG A 51 1.34 11.63 6.94
N ALA A 52 0.87 10.68 6.12
CA ALA A 52 0.99 9.25 6.38
C ALA A 52 2.46 8.81 6.45
N LEU A 53 3.28 9.23 5.47
CA LEU A 53 4.72 9.01 5.44
C LEU A 53 5.38 9.55 6.71
N SER A 54 5.07 10.80 7.09
CA SER A 54 5.62 11.41 8.31
C SER A 54 5.30 10.61 9.58
N ILE A 55 4.08 10.07 9.70
CA ILE A 55 3.69 9.23 10.85
C ILE A 55 4.50 7.93 10.87
N VAL A 56 4.63 7.25 9.73
CA VAL A 56 5.41 6.02 9.63
C VAL A 56 6.90 6.29 9.90
N ASP A 57 7.42 7.39 9.37
CA ASP A 57 8.82 7.78 9.54
C ASP A 57 9.22 8.04 10.99
N LYS A 58 8.29 8.61 11.78
CA LYS A 58 8.47 8.80 13.23
C LYS A 58 8.33 7.51 14.03
N SER A 59 7.65 6.50 13.47
CA SER A 59 7.33 5.24 14.15
C SER A 59 8.40 4.17 13.95
N ILE A 60 9.34 4.39 13.02
CA ILE A 60 10.39 3.43 12.64
C ILE A 60 11.71 4.18 12.62
N SER A 61 12.68 3.79 13.44
CA SER A 61 13.96 4.51 13.55
C SER A 61 14.91 4.24 12.39
N ASP A 62 15.03 3.00 11.92
CA ASP A 62 16.00 2.59 10.88
C ASP A 62 15.49 1.45 9.99
N ASN A 63 16.16 1.23 8.84
CA ASN A 63 15.92 0.13 7.89
C ASN A 63 14.49 0.04 7.30
N LYS A 64 13.93 1.19 6.95
CA LYS A 64 12.64 1.29 6.25
C LYS A 64 12.79 0.81 4.80
N GLN A 65 11.86 -0.04 4.37
CA GLN A 65 11.72 -0.45 2.97
C GLN A 65 10.31 -0.08 2.52
N TYR A 66 10.22 0.87 1.59
CA TYR A 66 8.93 1.26 1.02
C TYR A 66 8.61 0.32 -0.13
N ILE A 67 7.37 -0.16 -0.16
CA ILE A 67 6.83 -1.02 -1.22
C ILE A 67 5.56 -0.36 -1.73
N PHE A 68 5.61 0.12 -2.97
CA PHE A 68 4.49 0.76 -3.64
C PHE A 68 3.76 -0.25 -4.52
N PHE A 69 2.44 -0.19 -4.42
CA PHE A 69 1.51 -0.88 -5.30
C PHE A 69 0.67 0.22 -5.97
N SER A 70 0.61 0.23 -7.28
CA SER A 70 -0.06 1.31 -8.00
C SER A 70 -0.58 0.81 -9.34
N ASP A 71 -1.74 1.33 -9.75
CA ASP A 71 -2.22 1.16 -11.13
C ASP A 71 -1.45 2.07 -12.11
N ASP A 72 -0.62 2.99 -11.60
CA ASP A 72 0.26 3.89 -12.36
C ASP A 72 1.67 3.92 -11.74
N PRO A 73 2.49 2.88 -11.99
CA PRO A 73 3.83 2.76 -11.41
C PRO A 73 4.80 3.84 -11.93
N ASP A 74 4.58 4.37 -13.14
CA ASP A 74 5.42 5.43 -13.70
C ASP A 74 5.22 6.75 -12.96
N TYR A 75 3.97 7.10 -12.66
CA TYR A 75 3.67 8.22 -11.78
C TYR A 75 4.41 8.11 -10.43
N VAL A 76 4.44 6.91 -9.82
CA VAL A 76 5.15 6.70 -8.55
C VAL A 76 6.65 6.95 -8.69
N ARG A 77 7.28 6.47 -9.79
CA ARG A 77 8.71 6.67 -10.06
C ARG A 77 9.07 8.14 -10.21
N GLU A 78 8.23 8.89 -10.89
CA GLU A 78 8.46 10.31 -11.15
C GLU A 78 8.22 11.18 -9.91
N HIS A 79 7.18 10.83 -9.13
CA HIS A 79 6.71 11.66 -8.02
C HIS A 79 7.44 11.41 -6.70
N TYR A 80 7.85 10.16 -6.43
CA TYR A 80 8.45 9.79 -5.14
C TYR A 80 9.96 9.55 -5.24
N SER A 81 10.73 10.45 -4.64
CA SER A 81 12.18 10.30 -4.45
C SER A 81 12.51 9.77 -3.05
N ILE A 82 12.02 8.56 -2.73
CA ILE A 82 12.24 7.91 -1.42
C ILE A 82 13.39 6.89 -1.53
N PRO A 83 14.39 6.92 -0.62
CA PRO A 83 15.43 5.89 -0.57
C PRO A 83 14.84 4.50 -0.31
N ASN A 84 15.40 3.45 -0.93
CA ASN A 84 14.95 2.07 -0.77
C ASN A 84 13.45 1.91 -1.06
N ILE A 85 13.02 2.36 -2.23
CA ILE A 85 11.67 2.10 -2.76
C ILE A 85 11.70 0.82 -3.64
N ILE A 86 10.70 -0.04 -3.46
CA ILE A 86 10.36 -1.12 -4.40
C ILE A 86 9.00 -0.75 -4.98
N ILE A 87 8.89 -0.72 -6.31
CA ILE A 87 7.63 -0.51 -7.00
C ILE A 87 7.24 -1.87 -7.59
N VAL A 88 6.06 -2.35 -7.22
CA VAL A 88 5.51 -3.62 -7.70
C VAL A 88 4.64 -3.34 -8.92
N ASP A 89 5.12 -3.71 -10.10
CA ASP A 89 4.46 -3.43 -11.39
C ASP A 89 4.35 -4.66 -12.32
N TRP A 90 4.73 -5.85 -11.84
CA TRP A 90 4.80 -7.07 -12.65
C TRP A 90 3.59 -8.00 -12.49
N ASN A 91 2.72 -7.79 -11.49
CA ASN A 91 1.53 -8.61 -11.26
C ASN A 91 0.30 -7.94 -11.89
N ASN A 92 -0.37 -8.62 -12.82
CA ASN A 92 -1.52 -8.06 -13.55
C ASN A 92 -2.60 -9.12 -13.77
N GLY A 93 -3.85 -8.67 -13.91
CA GLY A 93 -4.99 -9.54 -14.24
C GLY A 93 -5.19 -10.66 -13.22
N GLU A 94 -5.12 -11.92 -13.69
CA GLU A 94 -5.28 -13.10 -12.82
C GLU A 94 -4.20 -13.23 -11.75
N ASP A 95 -3.07 -12.54 -11.88
CA ASP A 95 -1.99 -12.56 -10.90
C ASP A 95 -2.08 -11.43 -9.87
N SER A 96 -3.04 -10.51 -9.96
CA SER A 96 -3.18 -9.39 -9.02
C SER A 96 -3.41 -9.84 -7.56
N PHE A 97 -3.95 -11.04 -7.32
CA PHE A 97 -4.04 -11.57 -5.95
C PHE A 97 -2.66 -11.76 -5.28
N MET A 98 -1.58 -11.87 -6.06
CA MET A 98 -0.21 -11.92 -5.55
C MET A 98 0.20 -10.60 -4.90
N ASP A 99 -0.31 -9.46 -5.38
CA ASP A 99 -0.10 -8.18 -4.72
C ASP A 99 -0.74 -8.18 -3.34
N MET A 100 -1.99 -8.61 -3.22
CA MET A 100 -2.65 -8.74 -1.92
C MET A 100 -1.87 -9.65 -0.96
N TYR A 101 -1.27 -10.73 -1.47
CA TYR A 101 -0.36 -11.57 -0.67
C TYR A 101 0.90 -10.80 -0.21
N LEU A 102 1.58 -10.07 -1.10
CA LEU A 102 2.75 -9.26 -0.76
C LEU A 102 2.40 -8.15 0.24
N MET A 103 1.28 -7.46 0.01
CA MET A 103 0.71 -6.44 0.88
C MET A 103 0.46 -7.00 2.29
N SER A 104 -0.02 -8.24 2.40
CA SER A 104 -0.25 -8.92 3.69
C SER A 104 1.03 -9.21 4.50
N LYS A 105 2.21 -9.07 3.89
CA LYS A 105 3.51 -9.20 4.58
C LYS A 105 4.03 -7.88 5.13
N CYS A 106 3.40 -6.76 4.78
CA CYS A 106 3.82 -5.44 5.26
C CYS A 106 3.45 -5.24 6.72
N LYS A 107 4.30 -4.58 7.50
CA LYS A 107 4.05 -4.32 8.93
C LYS A 107 3.38 -2.96 9.13
N TYR A 108 3.63 -2.03 8.23
CA TYR A 108 3.06 -0.70 8.23
C TYR A 108 2.35 -0.54 6.88
N MET A 109 1.12 -0.04 6.89
CA MET A 109 0.30 0.02 5.69
C MET A 109 -0.36 1.39 5.57
N ILE A 110 -0.10 2.09 4.47
CA ILE A 110 -0.75 3.34 4.08
C ILE A 110 -1.72 2.99 2.94
N LEU A 111 -3.02 3.05 3.24
CA LEU A 111 -4.07 2.61 2.33
C LEU A 111 -4.53 3.76 1.44
N ALA A 112 -4.83 3.49 0.17
CA ALA A 112 -5.72 4.40 -0.57
C ALA A 112 -7.16 4.14 -0.18
N ASN A 113 -8.05 4.97 -0.73
CA ASN A 113 -9.48 4.75 -0.81
C ASN A 113 -9.87 3.61 -1.80
N SER A 114 -9.23 2.45 -1.65
CA SER A 114 -9.40 1.24 -2.46
C SER A 114 -9.83 0.03 -1.63
N THR A 115 -10.78 -0.75 -2.13
CA THR A 115 -11.16 -2.04 -1.54
C THR A 115 -10.00 -3.03 -1.53
N PHE A 116 -9.07 -2.92 -2.48
CA PHE A 116 -7.91 -3.80 -2.59
C PHE A 116 -6.94 -3.60 -1.43
N SER A 117 -6.59 -2.34 -1.12
CA SER A 117 -5.76 -2.02 0.04
C SER A 117 -6.48 -2.28 1.36
N TYR A 118 -7.79 -2.05 1.41
CA TYR A 118 -8.62 -2.36 2.58
C TYR A 118 -8.57 -3.86 2.94
N TRP A 119 -8.89 -4.75 1.99
CA TRP A 119 -8.92 -6.18 2.26
C TRP A 119 -7.53 -6.75 2.56
N SER A 120 -6.49 -6.22 1.91
CA SER A 120 -5.11 -6.54 2.25
C SER A 120 -4.79 -6.25 3.71
N ALA A 121 -5.24 -5.11 4.24
CA ALA A 121 -5.05 -4.75 5.65
C ALA A 121 -5.90 -5.61 6.58
N MET A 122 -7.16 -5.88 6.23
CA MET A 122 -8.05 -6.73 7.02
C MET A 122 -7.47 -8.14 7.20
N PHE A 123 -6.98 -8.77 6.13
CA PHE A 123 -6.42 -10.13 6.19
C PHE A 123 -5.01 -10.21 6.79
N ASN A 124 -4.30 -9.09 6.89
CA ASN A 124 -2.97 -9.06 7.49
C ASN A 124 -3.05 -9.14 9.02
N LYS A 125 -2.83 -10.35 9.56
CA LYS A 125 -2.79 -10.60 11.02
C LYS A 125 -1.54 -10.08 11.71
N THR A 126 -0.53 -9.67 10.94
CA THR A 126 0.80 -9.35 11.47
C THR A 126 1.17 -7.88 11.30
N LYS A 127 0.22 -7.07 10.83
CA LYS A 127 0.30 -5.62 10.75
C LYS A 127 0.51 -5.02 12.14
N ARG A 128 1.35 -4.00 12.22
CA ARG A 128 1.61 -3.19 13.42
C ARG A 128 0.89 -1.86 13.37
N MET A 129 0.75 -1.29 12.17
CA MET A 129 0.11 0.00 11.96
C MET A 129 -0.59 0.03 10.62
N VAL A 130 -1.79 0.58 10.61
CA VAL A 130 -2.55 0.91 9.40
C VAL A 130 -2.91 2.38 9.46
N ILE A 131 -2.62 3.10 8.39
CA ILE A 131 -3.03 4.47 8.14
C ILE A 131 -4.00 4.45 6.97
N CYS A 132 -5.18 5.04 7.15
CA CYS A 132 -6.22 5.09 6.12
C CYS A 132 -6.80 6.51 6.03
N PRO A 133 -7.44 6.86 4.90
CA PRO A 133 -8.22 8.10 4.86
C PRO A 133 -9.40 8.01 5.84
N SER A 134 -9.82 9.14 6.43
CA SER A 134 -11.05 9.18 7.23
C SER A 134 -12.33 9.02 6.41
N LYS A 135 -12.21 9.09 5.07
CA LYS A 135 -13.30 8.98 4.11
C LYS A 135 -12.92 8.08 2.94
N TRP A 136 -13.79 7.14 2.57
CA TRP A 136 -13.55 6.22 1.43
C TRP A 136 -14.09 6.74 0.10
N ASN A 137 -15.18 7.51 0.11
CA ASN A 137 -15.70 8.22 -1.04
C ASN A 137 -16.57 9.39 -0.56
N ASN A 138 -16.93 10.30 -1.46
CA ASN A 138 -17.75 11.47 -1.21
C ASN A 138 -19.25 11.19 -1.08
N LEU A 139 -19.65 9.93 -1.20
CA LEU A 139 -21.01 9.49 -0.93
C LEU A 139 -21.15 9.22 0.58
N ASN A 140 -22.39 9.02 1.04
CA ASN A 140 -22.67 8.64 2.43
C ASN A 140 -22.28 7.18 2.68
N PHE A 141 -20.98 6.90 2.61
CA PHE A 141 -20.40 5.57 2.76
C PHE A 141 -20.22 5.23 4.24
N PRO A 142 -20.58 4.01 4.68
CA PRO A 142 -20.43 3.62 6.07
C PRO A 142 -18.96 3.64 6.50
N ASP A 143 -18.72 3.94 7.77
CA ASP A 143 -17.39 3.75 8.35
C ASP A 143 -17.08 2.24 8.40
N ILE A 144 -16.08 1.84 7.63
CA ILE A 144 -15.57 0.45 7.55
C ILE A 144 -14.22 0.31 8.25
N THR A 145 -13.70 1.39 8.85
CA THR A 145 -12.38 1.39 9.50
C THR A 145 -12.41 0.57 10.80
N GLN A 146 -11.23 0.15 11.25
CA GLN A 146 -11.09 -0.52 12.55
C GLN A 146 -10.62 0.51 13.58
N SER A 147 -10.98 0.31 14.84
CA SER A 147 -10.70 1.29 15.91
C SER A 147 -9.21 1.52 16.15
N GLU A 148 -8.36 0.53 15.83
CA GLU A 148 -6.90 0.64 15.93
C GLU A 148 -6.24 1.30 14.72
N TRP A 149 -6.98 1.64 13.66
CA TRP A 149 -6.42 2.28 12.47
C TRP A 149 -6.28 3.78 12.67
N ILE A 150 -5.18 4.34 12.18
CA ILE A 150 -4.92 5.78 12.22
C ILE A 150 -5.61 6.42 11.03
N GLN A 151 -6.67 7.16 11.29
CA GLN A 151 -7.38 7.91 10.26
C GLN A 151 -6.72 9.28 10.05
N ILE A 152 -6.46 9.65 8.80
CA ILE A 152 -6.05 11.00 8.43
C ILE A 152 -7.27 11.73 7.87
N GLU A 153 -7.61 12.84 8.52
CA GLU A 153 -8.64 13.77 8.04
C GLU A 153 -8.22 14.46 6.74
N MET A 154 -9.18 14.58 5.83
CA MET A 154 -9.02 15.20 4.49
C MET A 154 -9.13 16.72 4.55
#